data_AF-A0A3P7M963-F1
#
_entry.id   AF-A0A3P7M963-F1
#
_cell.length_a   1.000
_cell.length_b   1.000
_cell.length_c   1.000
_cell.angle_alpha   90.00
_cell.angle_beta   90.00
_cell.angle_gamma   90.00
#
_symmetry.space_group_name_H-M   'P 1'
#
loop_
_entity.id
_entity.type
_entity.pdbx_description
1 polymer ?
#
loop_
_entity_poly.entity_id
_entity_poly.type
_entity_poly.pdbx_seq_one_letter_code
_entity_poly.pdbx_strand_id
1 'polypeptide(L)'
;QLRNVVHFFLEDWFLSAVLGIVTAALSISMDISIEYLQGYRVKLYEHAIRNYHYYTALISWTAYITILTGASALFCHFFAKQAVGSGIPELKVIMCGFKMKNYLSLQTMIGKIFGLTLALGSGLPVGKEGPFVHIGAIVASLLTRITSLCRYQAFFSSEGREMQMLSSGCAVGIACTFSAPAGAVLYGIESTSRFFAVRNYWRAFFATTCSALIFRFANAAIIPPEIAGTITAYYQTYFPSSVFVVEELPSIFGFAWCLIRIYS
;
A
#
# COMPACT_ATOMS: atom_id res chain seq x y z
N GLN A 1 38.48 2.60 9.89
CA GLN A 1 37.31 3.50 9.72
C GLN A 1 36.60 3.30 8.39
N LEU A 2 37.29 3.31 7.23
CA LEU A 2 36.65 3.15 5.91
C LEU A 2 35.84 1.86 5.75
N ARG A 3 36.36 0.72 6.24
CA ARG A 3 35.65 -0.59 6.18
C ARG A 3 34.32 -0.57 6.92
N ASN A 4 34.23 0.12 8.06
CA ASN A 4 32.99 0.24 8.84
C ASN A 4 31.98 1.18 8.17
N VAL A 5 32.45 2.22 7.48
CA VAL A 5 31.61 3.13 6.71
C VAL A 5 31.02 2.41 5.49
N VAL A 6 31.84 1.67 4.74
CA VAL A 6 31.39 0.88 3.59
C VAL A 6 30.41 -0.21 4.00
N HIS A 7 30.66 -0.91 5.11
CA HIS A 7 29.73 -1.90 5.65
C HIS A 7 28.39 -1.27 6.06
N PHE A 8 28.43 -0.11 6.73
CA PHE A 8 27.24 0.61 7.13
C PHE A 8 26.39 1.07 5.93
N PHE A 9 27.03 1.61 4.89
CA PHE A 9 26.33 1.99 3.67
C PHE A 9 25.75 0.77 2.96
N LEU A 10 26.54 -0.28 2.69
CA LEU A 10 26.03 -1.47 2.00
C LEU A 10 24.84 -2.10 2.73
N GLU A 11 24.89 -2.17 4.06
CA GLU A 11 23.78 -2.70 4.85
C GLU A 11 22.52 -1.83 4.78
N ASP A 12 22.65 -0.51 4.85
CA ASP A 12 21.52 0.41 4.85
C ASP A 12 20.76 0.42 3.53
N TRP A 13 21.49 0.36 2.42
CA TRP A 13 20.92 0.28 1.07
C TRP A 13 20.35 -1.10 0.79
N PHE A 14 21.01 -2.16 1.27
CA PHE A 14 20.48 -3.52 1.20
C PHE A 14 19.17 -3.68 1.98
N LEU A 15 19.08 -3.18 3.21
CA LEU A 15 17.85 -3.20 4.00
C LEU A 15 16.71 -2.43 3.33
N SER A 16 17.04 -1.31 2.68
CA SER A 16 16.08 -0.51 1.91
C SER A 16 15.56 -1.28 0.69
N ALA A 17 16.43 -2.01 -0.02
CA ALA A 17 16.01 -2.91 -1.10
C ALA A 17 15.10 -4.02 -0.57
N VAL A 18 15.53 -4.77 0.45
CA VAL A 18 14.75 -5.87 1.05
C VAL A 18 13.37 -5.40 1.51
N LEU A 19 13.27 -4.22 2.13
CA LEU A 19 12.00 -3.60 2.50
C LEU A 19 11.08 -3.44 1.28
N GLY A 20 11.60 -2.93 0.17
CA GLY A 20 10.87 -2.81 -1.09
C GLY A 20 10.42 -4.15 -1.68
N ILE A 21 11.31 -5.15 -1.68
CA ILE A 21 11.01 -6.50 -2.22
C ILE A 21 9.90 -7.18 -1.42
N VAL A 22 10.03 -7.20 -0.10
CA VAL A 22 9.10 -7.91 0.79
C VAL A 22 7.71 -7.27 0.73
N THR A 23 7.62 -5.95 0.78
CA THR A 23 6.33 -5.24 0.70
C THR A 23 5.66 -5.38 -0.66
N ALA A 24 6.43 -5.37 -1.76
CA ALA A 24 5.89 -5.63 -3.09
C ALA A 24 5.35 -7.06 -3.20
N ALA A 25 6.08 -8.06 -2.72
CA ALA A 25 5.63 -9.46 -2.70
C ALA A 25 4.32 -9.63 -1.92
N LEU A 26 4.19 -8.97 -0.76
CA LEU A 26 2.94 -8.94 0.01
C LEU A 26 1.79 -8.30 -0.78
N SER A 27 2.01 -7.18 -1.46
CA SER A 27 0.98 -6.55 -2.33
C SER A 27 0.54 -7.48 -3.46
N ILE A 28 1.49 -8.09 -4.17
CA ILE A 28 1.18 -8.99 -5.30
C ILE A 28 0.36 -10.19 -4.80
N SER A 29 0.77 -10.82 -3.70
CA SER A 29 0.03 -11.95 -3.13
C SER A 29 -1.41 -11.60 -2.76
N MET A 30 -1.61 -10.39 -2.26
CA MET A 30 -2.92 -9.87 -1.88
C MET A 30 -3.79 -9.55 -3.10
N ASP A 31 -3.23 -8.89 -4.11
CA ASP A 31 -3.94 -8.54 -5.34
C ASP A 31 -4.41 -9.79 -6.08
N ILE A 32 -3.55 -10.81 -6.21
CA ILE A 32 -3.91 -12.12 -6.77
C ILE A 32 -5.07 -12.75 -5.97
N SER A 33 -5.00 -12.72 -4.64
CA SER A 33 -6.05 -13.29 -3.78
C SER A 33 -7.40 -12.58 -3.95
N ILE A 34 -7.37 -11.24 -4.08
CA ILE A 34 -8.57 -10.43 -4.33
C ILE A 34 -9.18 -10.77 -5.69
N GLU A 35 -8.35 -10.90 -6.73
CA GLU A 35 -8.80 -11.22 -8.09
C GLU A 35 -9.50 -12.60 -8.12
N TYR A 36 -8.94 -13.61 -7.47
CA TYR A 36 -9.57 -14.93 -7.35
C TYR A 36 -10.92 -14.87 -6.63
N LEU A 37 -11.03 -14.11 -5.52
CA LEU A 37 -12.29 -13.95 -4.78
C LEU A 37 -13.35 -13.22 -5.62
N GLN A 38 -12.98 -12.12 -6.26
CA GLN A 38 -13.88 -11.36 -7.13
C GLN A 38 -14.31 -12.18 -8.36
N GLY A 39 -13.40 -12.93 -8.97
CA GLY A 39 -13.71 -13.86 -10.06
C GLY A 39 -14.67 -14.97 -9.63
N TYR A 40 -14.51 -15.49 -8.41
CA TYR A 40 -15.45 -16.47 -7.84
C TYR A 40 -16.85 -15.88 -7.64
N ARG A 41 -16.95 -14.63 -7.16
CA ARG A 41 -18.23 -13.92 -7.02
C ARG A 41 -19.00 -13.84 -8.35
N VAL A 42 -18.31 -13.47 -9.42
CA VAL A 42 -18.92 -13.34 -10.76
C VAL A 42 -19.37 -14.71 -11.27
N LYS A 43 -18.53 -15.75 -11.13
CA LYS A 43 -18.89 -17.13 -11.52
C LYS A 43 -20.10 -17.66 -10.76
N LEU A 44 -20.19 -17.38 -9.46
CA LEU A 44 -21.34 -17.78 -8.64
C LEU A 44 -22.63 -17.12 -9.13
N TYR A 45 -22.57 -15.82 -9.43
CA TYR A 45 -23.69 -15.05 -9.95
C TYR A 45 -24.13 -15.56 -11.35
N GLU A 46 -23.19 -15.82 -12.25
CA GLU A 46 -23.47 -16.36 -13.59
C GLU A 46 -24.08 -17.77 -13.53
N HIS A 47 -23.65 -18.60 -12.58
CA HIS A 47 -24.24 -19.91 -12.37
C HIS A 47 -25.68 -19.82 -11.85
N ALA A 48 -25.94 -18.92 -10.90
CA ALA A 48 -27.26 -18.71 -10.33
C ALA A 48 -28.27 -18.16 -11.35
N ILE A 49 -27.86 -17.24 -12.22
CA ILE A 49 -28.75 -16.65 -13.24
C ILE A 49 -29.07 -17.65 -14.38
N ARG A 50 -28.15 -18.55 -14.73
CA ARG A 50 -28.35 -19.53 -15.81
C ARG A 50 -29.26 -20.69 -15.43
N ASN A 51 -29.18 -21.18 -14.20
CA ASN A 51 -29.84 -22.43 -13.80
C ASN A 51 -31.20 -22.24 -13.10
N TYR A 52 -31.45 -21.05 -12.55
CA TYR A 52 -32.62 -20.79 -11.71
C TYR A 52 -33.38 -19.54 -12.19
N HIS A 53 -33.56 -18.55 -11.30
CA HIS A 53 -34.30 -17.33 -11.56
C HIS A 53 -33.53 -16.11 -11.03
N TYR A 54 -33.87 -14.92 -11.53
CA TYR A 54 -33.18 -13.67 -11.18
C TYR A 54 -33.12 -13.42 -9.66
N TYR A 55 -34.15 -13.80 -8.91
CA TYR A 55 -34.19 -13.67 -7.46
C TYR A 55 -33.08 -14.45 -6.75
N THR A 56 -32.80 -15.67 -7.21
CA THR A 56 -31.73 -16.50 -6.63
C THR A 56 -30.34 -15.91 -6.90
N ALA A 57 -30.16 -15.29 -8.07
CA ALA A 57 -28.93 -14.58 -8.39
C ALA A 57 -28.72 -13.37 -7.47
N LEU A 58 -29.78 -12.58 -7.21
CA LEU A 58 -29.74 -11.46 -6.27
C LEU A 58 -29.39 -11.91 -4.85
N ILE A 59 -30.01 -13.00 -4.36
CA ILE A 59 -29.73 -13.57 -3.04
C ILE A 59 -28.29 -14.06 -2.96
N SER A 60 -27.79 -14.76 -3.98
CA SER A 60 -26.40 -15.24 -3.99
C SER A 60 -25.39 -14.10 -3.95
N TRP A 61 -25.68 -12.99 -4.62
CA TRP A 61 -24.84 -11.80 -4.66
C TRP A 61 -24.76 -11.11 -3.30
N THR A 62 -25.92 -10.85 -2.67
CA THR A 62 -25.98 -10.20 -1.36
C THR A 62 -25.46 -11.12 -0.25
N ALA A 63 -25.76 -12.42 -0.30
CA ALA A 63 -25.21 -13.41 0.62
C ALA A 63 -23.68 -13.48 0.54
N TYR A 64 -23.11 -13.47 -0.67
CA TYR A 64 -21.66 -13.48 -0.84
C TYR A 64 -21.00 -12.26 -0.16
N ILE A 65 -21.52 -11.06 -0.40
CA ILE A 65 -20.99 -9.83 0.20
C ILE A 65 -21.11 -9.88 1.72
N THR A 66 -22.29 -10.19 2.24
CA THR A 66 -22.54 -10.20 3.70
C THR A 66 -21.70 -11.25 4.44
N ILE A 67 -21.57 -12.46 3.89
CA ILE A 67 -20.77 -13.54 4.49
C ILE A 67 -19.29 -13.18 4.51
N LEU A 68 -18.74 -12.70 3.39
CA LEU A 68 -17.30 -12.44 3.29
C LEU A 68 -16.88 -11.20 4.11
N THR A 69 -17.72 -10.16 4.12
CA THR A 69 -17.51 -8.97 4.96
C THR A 69 -17.65 -9.29 6.43
N GLY A 70 -18.66 -10.07 6.82
CA GLY A 70 -18.84 -10.59 8.17
C GLY A 70 -17.65 -11.42 8.63
N ALA A 71 -17.15 -12.32 7.77
CA ALA A 71 -15.95 -13.10 8.04
C ALA A 71 -14.72 -12.20 8.25
N SER A 72 -14.55 -11.15 7.45
CA SER A 72 -13.45 -10.18 7.63
C SER A 72 -13.52 -9.48 8.98
N ALA A 73 -14.73 -9.05 9.40
CA ALA A 73 -14.95 -8.35 10.65
C ALA A 73 -14.71 -9.26 11.87
N LEU A 74 -15.21 -10.49 11.81
CA LEU A 74 -14.98 -11.50 12.85
C LEU A 74 -13.50 -11.85 12.96
N PHE A 75 -12.82 -12.06 11.83
CA PHE A 75 -11.39 -12.36 11.81
C PHE A 75 -10.57 -11.23 12.45
N CYS A 76 -10.83 -9.97 12.07
CA CYS A 76 -10.17 -8.83 12.69
C CYS A 76 -10.47 -8.72 14.20
N HIS A 77 -11.71 -8.97 14.62
CA HIS A 77 -12.11 -8.87 16.02
C HIS A 77 -11.43 -9.91 16.92
N PHE A 78 -11.33 -11.17 16.45
CA PHE A 78 -10.74 -12.25 17.23
C PHE A 78 -9.21 -12.29 17.12
N PHE A 79 -8.65 -12.08 15.94
CA PHE A 79 -7.21 -12.26 15.69
C PHE A 79 -6.39 -11.02 16.06
N ALA A 80 -6.82 -9.83 15.67
CA ALA A 80 -6.04 -8.61 15.87
C ALA A 80 -6.94 -7.36 15.92
N LYS A 81 -7.48 -7.04 17.10
CA LYS A 81 -8.29 -5.82 17.33
C LYS A 81 -7.58 -4.52 16.93
N GLN A 82 -6.25 -4.52 16.96
CA GLN A 82 -5.41 -3.38 16.57
C GLN A 82 -5.29 -3.19 15.05
N ALA A 83 -5.77 -4.15 14.24
CA ALA A 83 -5.74 -4.05 12.77
C ALA A 83 -6.95 -3.30 12.18
N VAL A 84 -7.88 -2.85 13.02
CA VAL A 84 -9.10 -2.14 12.60
C VAL A 84 -8.76 -0.80 11.96
N GLY A 85 -9.43 -0.47 10.86
CA GLY A 85 -9.28 0.80 10.16
C GLY A 85 -8.04 0.89 9.27
N SER A 86 -7.71 2.10 8.82
CA SER A 86 -6.60 2.37 7.90
C SER A 86 -5.23 2.22 8.58
N GLY A 87 -5.08 2.76 9.78
CA GLY A 87 -3.84 2.74 10.55
C GLY A 87 -2.89 3.92 10.32
N ILE A 88 -3.22 4.82 9.37
CA ILE A 88 -2.49 6.06 9.14
C ILE A 88 -2.49 6.99 10.37
N PRO A 89 -3.63 7.31 11.02
CA PRO A 89 -3.61 8.27 12.13
C PRO A 89 -2.81 7.73 13.32
N GLU A 90 -2.94 6.43 13.61
CA GLU A 90 -2.18 5.74 14.64
C GLU A 90 -0.68 5.75 14.33
N LEU A 91 -0.32 5.48 13.08
CA LEU A 91 1.06 5.54 12.63
C LEU A 91 1.63 6.96 12.79
N LYS A 92 0.86 8.00 12.44
CA LYS A 92 1.27 9.40 12.63
C LYS A 92 1.57 9.72 14.09
N VAL A 93 0.78 9.17 15.02
CA VAL A 93 1.01 9.30 16.46
C VAL A 93 2.30 8.60 16.91
N ILE A 94 2.59 7.41 16.38
CA ILE A 94 3.87 6.70 16.62
C ILE A 94 5.05 7.53 16.14
N MET A 95 4.88 8.17 14.99
CA MET A 95 5.88 9.03 14.38
C MET A 95 6.10 10.34 15.15
N CYS A 96 5.11 10.82 15.88
CA CYS A 96 5.30 11.90 16.84
C CYS A 96 6.03 11.47 18.13
N GLY A 97 6.39 10.20 18.29
CA GLY A 97 7.13 9.67 19.43
C GLY A 97 6.29 8.88 20.44
N PHE A 98 4.98 8.72 20.20
CA PHE A 98 4.11 7.97 21.11
C PHE A 98 4.12 6.46 20.80
N LYS A 99 4.76 5.67 21.66
CA LYS A 99 4.85 4.22 21.47
C LYS A 99 3.53 3.52 21.83
N MET A 100 2.81 3.04 20.82
CA MET A 100 1.64 2.18 21.01
C MET A 100 2.03 0.70 21.07
N LYS A 101 1.61 0.02 22.15
CA LYS A 101 1.91 -1.40 22.36
C LYS A 101 1.21 -2.26 21.30
N ASN A 102 1.94 -3.23 20.74
CA ASN A 102 1.45 -4.25 19.80
C ASN A 102 0.92 -3.74 18.44
N TYR A 103 1.00 -2.43 18.15
CA TYR A 103 0.51 -1.87 16.88
C TYR A 103 1.40 -2.24 15.69
N LEU A 104 2.72 -2.27 15.91
CA LEU A 104 3.75 -2.68 14.95
C LEU A 104 4.16 -4.15 15.16
N SER A 105 3.19 -5.05 15.27
CA SER A 105 3.43 -6.48 15.49
C SER A 105 3.17 -7.30 14.22
N LEU A 106 3.80 -8.46 14.11
CA LEU A 106 3.55 -9.38 12.99
C LEU A 106 2.10 -9.87 12.98
N GLN A 107 1.50 -10.04 14.17
CA GLN A 107 0.09 -10.42 14.33
C GLN A 107 -0.85 -9.37 13.72
N THR A 108 -0.59 -8.07 13.89
CA THR A 108 -1.42 -7.02 13.26
C THR A 108 -1.28 -7.00 11.74
N MET A 109 -0.08 -7.26 11.22
CA MET A 109 0.16 -7.39 9.77
C MET A 109 -0.67 -8.52 9.16
N ILE A 110 -0.59 -9.73 9.74
CA ILE A 110 -1.37 -10.88 9.29
C ILE A 110 -2.86 -10.56 9.37
N GLY A 111 -3.31 -10.04 10.52
CA GLY A 111 -4.70 -9.63 10.73
C GLY A 111 -5.22 -8.71 9.63
N LYS A 112 -4.43 -7.69 9.29
CA LYS A 112 -4.77 -6.66 8.32
C LYS A 112 -4.76 -7.19 6.88
N ILE A 113 -3.80 -8.02 6.50
CA ILE A 113 -3.74 -8.62 5.15
C ILE A 113 -4.98 -9.48 4.89
N PHE A 114 -5.29 -10.43 5.78
CA PHE A 114 -6.43 -11.32 5.61
C PHE A 114 -7.77 -10.56 5.70
N GLY A 115 -7.92 -9.67 6.68
CA GLY A 115 -9.14 -8.86 6.82
C GLY A 115 -9.40 -8.00 5.59
N LEU A 116 -8.38 -7.31 5.07
CA LEU A 116 -8.51 -6.47 3.90
C LEU A 116 -8.70 -7.30 2.60
N THR A 117 -8.08 -8.47 2.48
CA THR A 117 -8.28 -9.38 1.34
C THR A 117 -9.73 -9.85 1.26
N LEU A 118 -10.34 -10.24 2.39
CA LEU A 118 -11.75 -10.63 2.45
C LEU A 118 -12.69 -9.44 2.19
N ALA A 119 -12.38 -8.27 2.74
CA ALA A 119 -13.18 -7.06 2.52
C ALA A 119 -13.19 -6.63 1.04
N LEU A 120 -12.03 -6.59 0.38
CA LEU A 120 -11.92 -6.22 -1.04
C LEU A 120 -12.38 -7.33 -1.98
N GLY A 121 -12.15 -8.60 -1.60
CA GLY A 121 -12.66 -9.77 -2.33
C GLY A 121 -14.20 -9.81 -2.38
N SER A 122 -14.87 -9.25 -1.36
CA SER A 122 -16.33 -9.12 -1.34
C SER A 122 -16.84 -8.11 -2.38
N GLY A 123 -15.98 -7.16 -2.75
CA GLY A 123 -16.28 -6.02 -3.63
C GLY A 123 -16.96 -4.84 -2.94
N LEU A 124 -16.71 -4.67 -1.64
CA LEU A 124 -16.99 -3.39 -0.97
C LEU A 124 -16.14 -2.27 -1.59
N PRO A 125 -16.66 -1.03 -1.66
CA PRO A 125 -15.93 0.14 -2.15
C PRO A 125 -14.92 0.64 -1.08
N VAL A 126 -13.92 -0.18 -0.79
CA VAL A 126 -12.84 0.12 0.17
C VAL A 126 -11.52 0.18 -0.60
N GLY A 127 -10.57 0.99 -0.14
CA GLY A 127 -9.22 1.06 -0.71
C GLY A 127 -8.21 0.25 0.12
N LYS A 128 -7.27 -0.44 -0.55
CA LYS A 128 -6.13 -1.08 0.11
C LYS A 128 -5.02 -0.10 0.53
N GLU A 129 -5.05 1.11 -0.05
CA GLU A 129 -4.00 2.13 0.03
C GLU A 129 -3.58 2.45 1.46
N GLY A 130 -4.53 2.86 2.30
CA GLY A 130 -4.25 3.27 3.67
C GLY A 130 -3.69 2.14 4.54
N PRO A 131 -4.34 0.96 4.59
CA PRO A 131 -3.80 -0.22 5.26
C PRO A 131 -2.41 -0.63 4.79
N PHE A 132 -2.08 -0.46 3.50
CA PHE A 132 -0.76 -0.81 2.98
C PHE A 132 0.36 0.10 3.49
N VAL A 133 0.08 1.38 3.76
CA VAL A 133 1.03 2.28 4.44
C VAL A 133 1.42 1.70 5.79
N HIS A 134 0.43 1.23 6.56
CA HIS A 134 0.66 0.62 7.87
C HIS A 134 1.39 -0.72 7.76
N ILE A 135 1.04 -1.59 6.80
CA ILE A 135 1.76 -2.84 6.55
C ILE A 135 3.23 -2.57 6.21
N GLY A 136 3.52 -1.61 5.33
CA GLY A 136 4.88 -1.22 4.98
C GLY A 136 5.70 -0.76 6.19
N ALA A 137 5.06 -0.01 7.10
CA ALA A 137 5.67 0.39 8.37
C ALA A 137 5.93 -0.79 9.32
N ILE A 138 5.02 -1.77 9.39
CA ILE A 138 5.23 -3.00 10.18
C ILE A 138 6.42 -3.78 9.62
N VAL A 139 6.51 -3.95 8.29
CA VAL A 139 7.64 -4.64 7.65
C VAL A 139 8.96 -3.93 7.96
N ALA A 140 8.98 -2.59 7.92
CA ALA A 140 10.17 -1.82 8.29
C ALA A 140 10.57 -2.01 9.76
N SER A 141 9.61 -2.03 10.69
CA SER A 141 9.87 -2.29 12.10
C SER A 141 10.38 -3.72 12.33
N LEU A 142 9.79 -4.72 11.66
CA LEU A 142 10.22 -6.12 11.72
C LEU A 142 11.63 -6.30 11.17
N LEU A 143 11.95 -5.73 10.01
CA LEU A 143 13.29 -5.76 9.42
C LEU A 143 14.33 -5.12 10.35
N THR A 144 13.98 -4.01 11.00
CA THR A 144 14.84 -3.33 11.97
C THR A 144 15.11 -4.24 13.18
N ARG A 145 14.08 -4.91 13.71
CA ARG A 145 14.21 -5.88 14.81
C ARG A 145 15.07 -7.10 14.42
N ILE A 146 14.81 -7.71 13.27
CA ILE A 146 15.59 -8.88 12.78
C ILE A 146 17.06 -8.51 12.63
N THR A 147 17.35 -7.33 12.05
CA THR A 147 18.71 -6.84 11.89
C THR A 147 19.39 -6.61 13.24
N SER A 148 18.67 -6.06 14.22
CA SER A 148 19.21 -5.83 15.57
C SER A 148 19.50 -7.13 16.33
N LEU A 149 18.75 -8.21 16.06
CA LEU A 149 18.99 -9.53 16.66
C LEU A 149 20.18 -10.25 16.00
N CYS A 150 20.34 -10.11 14.68
CA CYS A 150 21.41 -10.77 13.93
C CYS A 150 22.78 -10.10 14.11
N ARG A 151 22.82 -8.81 14.47
CA ARG A 151 24.06 -8.06 14.71
C ARG A 151 24.15 -7.57 16.15
N TYR A 152 25.12 -8.13 16.88
CA TYR A 152 25.53 -7.71 18.23
C TYR A 152 26.27 -6.36 18.17
N GLN A 153 25.61 -5.29 17.73
CA GLN A 153 26.20 -3.97 17.75
C GLN A 153 25.18 -2.97 18.28
N ALA A 154 25.42 -2.52 19.52
CA ALA A 154 24.67 -1.49 20.25
C ALA A 154 24.50 -0.15 19.48
N PHE A 155 25.16 -0.01 18.33
CA PHE A 155 25.07 1.15 17.44
C PHE A 155 23.80 1.17 16.57
N PHE A 156 23.04 0.07 16.48
CA PHE A 156 21.83 -0.02 15.65
C PHE A 156 20.54 0.44 16.35
N SER A 157 20.54 0.65 17.67
CA SER A 157 19.35 0.94 18.47
C SER A 157 19.12 2.44 18.73
N SER A 158 19.26 3.30 17.72
CA SER A 158 18.85 4.70 17.87
C SER A 158 17.38 4.87 17.47
N GLU A 159 16.59 5.51 18.35
CA GLU A 159 15.18 5.80 18.07
C GLU A 159 15.00 6.59 16.76
N GLY A 160 15.96 7.49 16.48
CA GLY A 160 15.98 8.25 15.23
C GLY A 160 16.11 7.36 13.98
N ARG A 161 16.84 6.24 14.03
CA ARG A 161 16.97 5.32 12.90
C ARG A 161 15.73 4.46 12.70
N GLU A 162 15.11 3.99 13.79
CA GLU A 162 13.84 3.26 13.72
C GLU A 162 12.76 4.12 13.04
N MET A 163 12.68 5.39 13.44
CA MET A 163 11.79 6.39 12.85
C MET A 163 12.04 6.62 11.36
N GLN A 164 13.31 6.62 10.93
CA GLN A 164 13.69 6.76 9.52
C GLN A 164 13.27 5.55 8.69
N MET A 165 13.48 4.32 9.20
CA MET A 165 13.00 3.13 8.50
C MET A 165 11.48 3.05 8.49
N LEU A 166 10.81 3.48 9.56
CA LEU A 166 9.35 3.55 9.62
C LEU A 166 8.80 4.48 8.53
N SER A 167 9.36 5.69 8.39
CA SER A 167 9.02 6.64 7.31
C SER A 167 9.24 6.03 5.93
N SER A 168 10.39 5.37 5.71
CA SER A 168 10.67 4.67 4.45
C SER A 168 9.67 3.55 4.19
N GLY A 169 9.25 2.80 5.20
CA GLY A 169 8.25 1.74 5.09
C GLY A 169 6.88 2.27 4.66
N CYS A 170 6.49 3.44 5.17
CA CYS A 170 5.25 4.11 4.78
C CYS A 170 5.26 4.52 3.30
N ALA A 171 6.36 5.13 2.85
CA ALA A 171 6.54 5.49 1.45
C ALA A 171 6.51 4.24 0.55
N VAL A 172 7.21 3.18 0.94
CA VAL A 172 7.23 1.91 0.20
C VAL A 172 5.84 1.28 0.10
N GLY A 173 5.03 1.34 1.16
CA GLY A 173 3.65 0.87 1.16
C GLY A 173 2.74 1.57 0.15
N ILE A 174 3.03 2.81 -0.22
CA ILE A 174 2.28 3.56 -1.24
C ILE A 174 2.87 3.34 -2.63
N ALA A 175 4.19 3.16 -2.70
CA ALA A 175 4.84 2.84 -3.95
C ALA A 175 4.38 1.49 -4.50
N CYS A 176 4.13 0.48 -3.65
CA CYS A 176 3.65 -0.82 -4.14
C CYS A 176 2.21 -0.77 -4.65
N THR A 177 1.37 0.12 -4.13
CA THR A 177 -0.04 0.19 -4.52
C THR A 177 -0.26 1.06 -5.76
N PHE A 178 0.38 2.23 -5.85
CA PHE A 178 0.27 3.14 -6.99
C PHE A 178 1.34 2.95 -8.06
N SER A 179 2.41 2.19 -7.77
CA SER A 179 3.57 2.06 -8.66
C SER A 179 4.22 3.40 -9.03
N ALA A 180 4.14 4.38 -8.13
CA ALA A 180 4.59 5.75 -8.32
C ALA A 180 5.63 6.14 -7.25
N PRO A 181 6.93 5.82 -7.46
CA PRO A 181 7.96 5.96 -6.41
C PRO A 181 8.16 7.42 -5.98
N ALA A 182 8.19 8.37 -6.92
CA ALA A 182 8.37 9.79 -6.60
C ALA A 182 7.21 10.35 -5.75
N GLY A 183 5.96 10.06 -6.15
CA GLY A 183 4.76 10.48 -5.41
C GLY A 183 4.68 9.83 -4.02
N ALA A 184 5.09 8.56 -3.91
CA ALA A 184 5.11 7.85 -2.64
C ALA A 184 6.13 8.42 -1.65
N VAL A 185 7.31 8.82 -2.13
CA VAL A 185 8.31 9.51 -1.29
C VAL A 185 7.80 10.88 -0.85
N LEU A 186 7.18 11.66 -1.75
CA LEU A 186 6.59 12.95 -1.41
C LEU A 186 5.49 12.81 -0.35
N TYR A 187 4.59 11.83 -0.51
CA TYR A 187 3.61 11.49 0.51
C TYR A 187 4.29 11.16 1.83
N GLY A 188 5.36 10.35 1.80
CA GLY A 188 6.15 10.03 2.98
C GLY A 188 6.61 11.31 3.69
N ILE A 189 7.22 12.24 2.97
CA ILE A 189 7.72 13.50 3.53
C ILE A 189 6.58 14.33 4.15
N GLU A 190 5.46 14.47 3.45
CA GLU A 190 4.32 15.29 3.88
C GLU A 190 3.59 14.70 5.10
N SER A 191 3.41 13.38 5.11
CA SER A 191 2.60 12.70 6.11
C SER A 191 3.35 12.32 7.38
N THR A 192 4.67 12.06 7.30
CA THR A 192 5.40 11.36 8.37
C THR A 192 6.32 12.20 9.25
N SER A 193 6.77 13.41 8.87
CA SER A 193 7.60 14.20 9.79
C SER A 193 7.59 15.73 9.55
N ARG A 194 7.84 16.50 10.62
CA ARG A 194 8.14 17.95 10.54
C ARG A 194 9.53 18.23 9.97
N PHE A 195 10.46 17.29 10.14
CA PHE A 195 11.84 17.39 9.66
C PHE A 195 12.24 16.09 8.97
N PHE A 196 12.72 16.20 7.73
CA PHE A 196 13.13 15.06 6.93
C PHE A 196 14.54 15.28 6.38
N ALA A 197 15.48 14.43 6.80
CA ALA A 197 16.87 14.55 6.34
C ALA A 197 17.01 14.08 4.88
N VAL A 198 17.72 14.87 4.06
CA VAL A 198 17.95 14.60 2.62
C VAL A 198 18.59 13.24 2.38
N ARG A 199 19.40 12.72 3.31
CA ARG A 199 19.96 11.36 3.18
C ARG A 199 18.88 10.27 3.18
N ASN A 200 17.79 10.46 3.92
CA ASN A 200 16.70 9.48 4.01
C ASN A 200 15.80 9.54 2.77
N TYR A 201 15.75 10.69 2.10
CA TYR A 201 15.09 10.86 0.82
C TYR A 201 15.58 9.86 -0.21
N TRP A 202 16.90 9.83 -0.43
CA TRP A 202 17.51 8.93 -1.42
C TRP A 202 17.30 7.46 -1.09
N ARG A 203 17.31 7.11 0.21
CA ARG A 203 17.06 5.73 0.66
C ARG A 203 15.61 5.31 0.44
N ALA A 204 14.65 6.17 0.80
CA ALA A 204 13.25 5.92 0.56
C ALA A 204 12.94 5.85 -0.95
N PHE A 205 13.56 6.72 -1.75
CA PHE A 205 13.44 6.69 -3.20
C PHE A 205 13.97 5.38 -3.81
N PHE A 206 15.12 4.90 -3.32
CA PHE A 206 15.65 3.60 -3.73
C PHE A 206 14.75 2.42 -3.31
N ALA A 207 14.24 2.42 -2.08
CA ALA A 207 13.33 1.37 -1.60
C ALA A 207 12.01 1.34 -2.40
N THR A 208 11.44 2.52 -2.66
CA THR A 208 10.17 2.67 -3.40
C THR A 208 10.33 2.30 -4.87
N THR A 209 11.45 2.65 -5.51
CA THR A 209 11.74 2.22 -6.90
C THR A 209 11.90 0.71 -7.00
N CYS A 210 12.64 0.07 -6.08
CA CYS A 210 12.73 -1.40 -6.02
C CYS A 210 11.33 -2.05 -5.90
N SER A 211 10.49 -1.52 -5.00
CA SER A 211 9.11 -2.01 -4.82
C SER A 211 8.27 -1.85 -6.08
N ALA A 212 8.26 -0.65 -6.69
CA ALA A 212 7.50 -0.37 -7.90
C ALA A 212 7.97 -1.21 -9.10
N LEU A 213 9.29 -1.42 -9.25
CA LEU A 213 9.84 -2.29 -10.30
C LEU A 213 9.36 -3.73 -10.13
N ILE A 214 9.45 -4.29 -8.91
CA ILE A 214 9.02 -5.67 -8.65
C ILE A 214 7.53 -5.84 -8.91
N PHE A 215 6.71 -4.87 -8.50
CA PHE A 215 5.28 -4.88 -8.78
C PHE A 215 4.98 -4.85 -10.29
N ARG A 216 5.70 -4.00 -11.05
CA ARG A 216 5.57 -3.92 -12.52
C ARG A 216 6.02 -5.20 -13.22
N PHE A 217 7.14 -5.80 -12.80
CA PHE A 217 7.63 -7.06 -13.34
C PHE A 217 6.66 -8.21 -13.05
N ALA A 218 6.12 -8.28 -11.84
CA ALA A 218 5.13 -9.28 -11.47
C ALA A 218 3.86 -9.18 -12.33
N ASN A 219 3.33 -7.97 -12.51
CA ASN A 219 2.16 -7.77 -13.37
C ASN A 219 2.46 -8.13 -14.84
N ALA A 220 3.64 -7.79 -15.36
CA ALA A 220 4.05 -8.17 -16.71
C ALA A 220 4.23 -9.69 -16.89
N ALA A 221 4.56 -10.43 -15.82
CA ALA A 221 4.71 -11.88 -15.87
C ALA A 221 3.38 -12.63 -15.69
N ILE A 222 2.42 -12.05 -14.96
CA ILE A 222 1.12 -12.67 -14.66
C ILE A 222 0.09 -12.39 -15.76
N ILE A 223 0.10 -11.19 -16.36
CA ILE A 223 -0.86 -10.78 -17.39
C ILE A 223 -0.34 -11.21 -18.78
N PRO A 224 -1.13 -11.90 -19.61
CA PRO A 224 -0.69 -12.34 -20.94
C PRO A 224 -0.28 -11.15 -21.83
N PRO A 225 0.75 -11.34 -22.69
CA PRO A 225 1.42 -10.26 -23.42
C PRO A 225 0.58 -9.56 -24.49
N GLU A 226 -0.63 -10.04 -24.81
CA GLU A 226 -1.50 -9.43 -25.82
C GLU A 226 -2.10 -8.07 -25.41
N ILE A 227 -2.06 -7.72 -24.11
CA ILE A 227 -2.55 -6.43 -23.57
C ILE A 227 -1.41 -5.61 -22.95
N ALA A 228 -0.29 -6.26 -22.60
CA ALA A 228 0.82 -5.64 -21.89
C ALA A 228 1.79 -4.93 -22.84
N GLY A 229 1.37 -3.77 -23.37
CA GLY A 229 2.33 -2.78 -23.86
C GLY A 229 3.31 -2.41 -22.75
N THR A 230 4.60 -2.53 -23.05
CA THR A 230 5.81 -2.14 -22.28
C THR A 230 5.55 -1.25 -21.05
N ILE A 231 5.89 -1.73 -19.84
CA ILE A 231 5.95 -0.96 -18.55
C ILE A 231 5.08 0.31 -18.56
N THR A 232 3.78 0.15 -18.80
CA THR A 232 2.83 1.26 -18.92
C THR A 232 2.20 1.56 -17.57
N ALA A 233 1.74 2.79 -17.36
CA ALA A 233 0.93 3.15 -16.21
C ALA A 233 -0.33 2.26 -16.13
N TYR A 234 -0.78 1.92 -14.91
CA TYR A 234 -1.86 0.94 -14.68
C TYR A 234 -3.18 1.37 -15.35
N TYR A 235 -3.46 2.68 -15.37
CA TYR A 235 -4.55 3.27 -16.12
C TYR A 235 -3.97 4.17 -17.22
N GLN A 236 -4.04 3.73 -18.47
CA GLN A 236 -3.67 4.55 -19.63
C GLN A 236 -4.82 5.49 -19.98
N THR A 237 -4.54 6.79 -20.02
CA THR A 237 -5.50 7.79 -20.50
C THR A 237 -4.99 8.37 -21.81
N TYR A 238 -5.76 8.19 -22.89
CA TYR A 238 -5.46 8.80 -24.18
C TYR A 238 -6.06 10.20 -24.19
N PHE A 239 -5.27 11.20 -23.82
CA PHE A 239 -5.64 12.60 -24.00
C PHE A 239 -5.28 13.04 -25.43
N PRO A 240 -6.19 13.74 -26.14
CA PRO A 240 -5.83 14.35 -27.41
C PRO A 240 -4.72 15.38 -27.21
N SER A 241 -3.76 15.44 -28.14
CA SER A 241 -2.63 16.37 -28.09
C SER A 241 -3.02 17.83 -28.34
N SER A 242 -4.27 18.10 -28.73
CA SER A 242 -4.85 19.44 -28.78
C SER A 242 -5.31 19.82 -27.36
N VAL A 243 -4.40 20.42 -26.60
CA VAL A 243 -4.52 20.60 -25.15
C VAL A 243 -5.60 21.60 -24.73
N PHE A 244 -6.14 22.40 -25.66
CA PHE A 244 -7.17 23.39 -25.35
C PHE A 244 -8.11 23.61 -26.53
N VAL A 245 -9.37 23.16 -26.40
CA VAL A 245 -10.46 23.76 -27.18
C VAL A 245 -10.82 25.06 -26.44
N VAL A 246 -10.89 26.19 -27.16
CA VAL A 246 -11.21 27.51 -26.57
C VAL A 246 -12.54 27.51 -25.80
N GLU A 247 -13.42 26.56 -26.12
CA GLU A 247 -14.71 26.32 -25.47
C GLU A 247 -14.60 25.75 -24.05
N GLU A 248 -13.48 25.14 -23.66
CA GLU A 248 -13.25 24.60 -22.31
C GLU A 248 -12.55 25.61 -21.36
N LEU A 249 -12.07 26.75 -21.87
CA LEU A 249 -11.52 27.80 -21.01
C LEU A 249 -12.55 28.35 -20.00
N PRO A 250 -13.80 28.69 -20.39
CA PRO A 250 -14.79 29.24 -19.47
C PRO A 250 -15.12 28.31 -18.30
N SER A 251 -15.12 26.99 -18.51
CA SER A 251 -15.41 26.01 -17.45
C SER A 251 -14.25 25.87 -16.46
N ILE A 252 -13.00 25.90 -16.94
CA ILE A 252 -11.80 25.88 -16.08
C ILE A 252 -11.70 27.16 -15.25
N PHE A 253 -11.91 28.33 -15.87
CA PHE A 253 -11.94 29.61 -15.15
C PHE A 253 -13.11 29.71 -14.18
N GLY A 254 -14.29 29.16 -14.54
CA GLY A 254 -15.44 29.07 -13.65
C GLY A 254 -15.16 28.19 -12.41
N PHE A 255 -14.51 27.04 -12.59
CA PHE A 255 -14.15 26.15 -11.49
C PHE A 255 -13.08 26.77 -10.57
N ALA A 256 -12.06 27.41 -11.15
CA ALA A 256 -11.04 28.15 -10.40
C ALA A 256 -11.65 29.34 -9.62
N TRP A 257 -12.57 30.08 -10.24
CA TRP A 257 -13.28 31.19 -9.57
C TRP A 257 -14.16 30.69 -8.43
N CYS A 258 -14.85 29.55 -8.61
CA CYS A 258 -15.64 28.93 -7.55
C CYS A 258 -14.77 28.47 -6.38
N LEU A 259 -13.59 27.89 -6.65
CA LEU A 259 -12.61 27.54 -5.62
C LEU A 259 -12.12 28.78 -4.87
N ILE A 260 -11.74 29.86 -5.56
CA ILE A 260 -11.32 31.11 -4.92
C ILE A 260 -12.43 31.68 -4.02
N ARG A 261 -13.70 31.55 -4.42
CA ARG A 261 -14.85 32.03 -3.64
C ARG A 261 -15.19 31.14 -2.44
N ILE A 262 -14.77 29.88 -2.43
CA ILE A 262 -14.89 28.98 -1.28
C ILE A 262 -13.76 29.24 -0.26
N TYR A 263 -12.62 29.73 -0.71
CA TYR A 263 -11.45 30.05 0.14
C TYR A 263 -11.35 31.54 0.55
N SER A 264 -12.30 32.38 0.12
CA SER A 264 -12.49 33.77 0.56
C SER A 264 -13.63 33.88 1.57
#